data_AF-A0A9E3D6S5-F1
#
_entry.id   AF-A0A9E3D6S5-F1
#
_cell.length_a   1.000
_cell.length_b   1.000
_cell.length_c   1.000
_cell.angle_alpha   90.00
_cell.angle_beta   90.00
_cell.angle_gamma   90.00
#
_symmetry.space_group_name_H-M   'P 1'
#
loop_
_entity.id
_entity.type
_entity.pdbx_description
1 polymer ?
#
loop_
_entity_poly.entity_id
_entity_poly.type
_entity_poly.pdbx_seq_one_letter_code
_entity_poly.pdbx_strand_id
1 'polypeptide(L)'
;MIPATERDGWRGRVQGFVHDEKAYLMGGVAGHAGLFGTAADVAALTECYLGPLHARECSLLPEPLVREAITEQGGDPVLRRGLGWALKTSDENSCGRLMDDSSFGHTGFVGTCVWADPVRDVQGVLLTNAVYFGRDDDMRDLRSRFYEAMIGDLC
;
A
#
# COMPACT_ATOMS: atom_id res chain seq x y z
N MET A 1 -4.53 6.91 -3.84
CA MET A 1 -3.86 6.31 -5.02
C MET A 1 -4.13 7.17 -6.25
N ILE A 2 -3.27 7.18 -7.26
CA ILE A 2 -3.49 8.03 -8.44
C ILE A 2 -4.44 7.38 -9.46
N PRO A 3 -5.22 8.17 -10.22
CA PRO A 3 -5.91 7.68 -11.41
C PRO A 3 -4.88 7.40 -12.49
N ALA A 4 -4.50 6.13 -12.57
CA ALA A 4 -3.52 5.68 -13.53
C ALA A 4 -4.05 5.85 -14.96
N THR A 5 -3.12 5.90 -15.91
CA THR A 5 -3.41 5.98 -17.33
C THR A 5 -2.84 4.77 -18.02
N GLU A 6 -3.65 4.03 -18.79
CA GLU A 6 -3.22 2.87 -19.56
C GLU A 6 -3.94 2.77 -20.91
N ARG A 7 -3.44 1.91 -21.80
CA ARG A 7 -4.19 1.42 -22.97
C ARG A 7 -4.76 0.04 -22.67
N ASP A 8 -6.07 -0.02 -22.54
CA ASP A 8 -6.85 -1.22 -22.32
C ASP A 8 -7.44 -1.72 -23.66
N GLY A 9 -7.44 -3.04 -23.87
CA GLY A 9 -7.82 -3.63 -25.14
C GLY A 9 -9.28 -3.42 -25.56
N TRP A 10 -10.19 -3.20 -24.61
CA TRP A 10 -11.63 -3.08 -24.88
C TRP A 10 -12.19 -1.70 -24.50
N ARG A 11 -11.57 -0.99 -23.55
CA ARG A 11 -11.92 0.39 -23.15
C ARG A 11 -11.12 1.44 -23.91
N GLY A 12 -10.06 1.06 -24.63
CA GLY A 12 -9.16 2.00 -25.29
C GLY A 12 -8.29 2.73 -24.28
N ARG A 13 -8.22 4.06 -24.34
CA ARG A 13 -7.40 4.84 -23.40
C ARG A 13 -8.14 5.07 -22.09
N VAL A 14 -7.66 4.47 -21.00
CA VAL A 14 -8.19 4.67 -19.66
C VAL A 14 -7.39 5.79 -19.00
N GLN A 15 -8.04 6.89 -18.61
CA GLN A 15 -7.46 7.97 -17.80
C GLN A 15 -8.57 8.56 -16.93
N GLY A 16 -8.32 8.70 -15.62
CA GLY A 16 -9.33 9.25 -14.70
C GLY A 16 -10.42 8.25 -14.29
N PHE A 17 -10.27 6.98 -14.66
CA PHE A 17 -11.17 5.89 -14.30
C PHE A 17 -10.40 4.77 -13.60
N VAL A 18 -11.11 3.91 -12.88
CA VAL A 18 -10.53 2.73 -12.24
C VAL A 18 -9.99 1.75 -13.28
N HIS A 19 -8.77 1.28 -13.05
CA HIS A 19 -8.12 0.30 -13.94
C HIS A 19 -8.66 -1.10 -13.76
N ASP A 20 -9.03 -1.47 -12.53
CA ASP A 20 -9.68 -2.75 -12.24
C ASP A 20 -11.00 -2.86 -13.01
N GLU A 21 -11.07 -3.84 -13.91
CA GLU A 21 -12.19 -4.00 -14.82
C GLU A 21 -13.48 -4.36 -14.09
N LYS A 22 -13.39 -5.06 -12.95
CA LYS A 22 -14.56 -5.42 -12.14
C LYS A 22 -15.14 -4.19 -11.44
N ALA A 23 -14.30 -3.38 -10.83
CA ALA A 23 -14.71 -2.11 -10.21
C ALA A 23 -15.28 -1.16 -11.26
N TYR A 24 -14.69 -1.13 -12.47
CA TYR A 24 -15.25 -0.37 -13.60
C TYR A 24 -16.68 -0.81 -13.93
N LEU A 25 -16.92 -2.13 -14.07
CA LEU A 25 -18.25 -2.68 -14.33
C LEU A 25 -19.25 -2.46 -13.19
N MET A 26 -18.77 -2.26 -11.96
CA MET A 26 -19.59 -1.94 -10.78
C MET A 26 -19.85 -0.43 -10.60
N GLY A 27 -19.56 0.40 -11.60
CA GLY A 27 -19.81 1.85 -11.54
C GLY A 27 -18.61 2.67 -11.08
N GLY A 28 -17.41 2.08 -11.06
CA GLY A 28 -16.14 2.79 -10.89
C GLY A 28 -15.56 2.77 -9.48
N VAL A 29 -16.34 2.45 -8.46
CA VAL A 29 -15.90 2.42 -7.05
C VAL A 29 -16.35 1.12 -6.39
N ALA A 30 -15.41 0.40 -5.78
CA ALA A 30 -15.64 -0.85 -5.08
C ALA A 30 -14.70 -1.00 -3.88
N GLY A 31 -15.00 -1.92 -2.96
CA GLY A 31 -14.19 -2.12 -1.75
C GLY A 31 -12.72 -2.46 -2.03
N HIS A 32 -12.40 -3.03 -3.19
CA HIS A 32 -11.04 -3.42 -3.58
C HIS A 32 -10.34 -2.43 -4.53
N ALA A 33 -11.07 -1.48 -5.14
CA ALA A 33 -10.50 -0.54 -6.13
C ALA A 33 -11.41 0.67 -6.41
N GLY A 34 -10.83 1.73 -6.98
CA GLY A 34 -11.59 2.91 -7.44
C GLY A 34 -11.50 4.14 -6.55
N LEU A 35 -10.76 4.07 -5.44
CA LEU A 35 -10.43 5.24 -4.63
C LEU A 35 -9.17 5.93 -5.16
N PHE A 36 -9.28 7.25 -5.39
CA PHE A 36 -8.17 8.09 -5.80
C PHE A 36 -7.85 9.17 -4.75
N GLY A 37 -6.59 9.55 -4.67
CA GLY A 37 -6.06 10.50 -3.68
C GLY A 37 -4.54 10.67 -3.81
N THR A 38 -4.04 11.75 -3.24
CA THR A 38 -2.61 12.13 -3.23
C THR A 38 -1.78 11.21 -2.33
N ALA A 39 -0.46 11.37 -2.36
CA ALA A 39 0.42 10.66 -1.44
C ALA A 39 0.13 11.07 0.01
N ALA A 40 -0.19 12.35 0.24
CA ALA A 40 -0.58 12.87 1.55
C ALA A 40 -1.88 12.24 2.06
N ASP A 41 -2.89 12.06 1.20
CA ASP A 41 -4.16 11.42 1.61
C ASP A 41 -3.95 9.96 2.00
N VAL A 42 -3.10 9.23 1.28
CA VAL A 42 -2.75 7.85 1.61
C VAL A 42 -1.95 7.80 2.92
N ALA A 43 -0.98 8.71 3.10
CA ALA A 43 -0.20 8.80 4.32
C ALA A 43 -1.08 9.15 5.53
N ALA A 44 -2.08 10.01 5.37
CA ALA A 44 -3.04 10.33 6.43
C ALA A 44 -3.87 9.10 6.85
N LEU A 45 -4.28 8.27 5.89
CA LEU A 45 -4.96 7.01 6.21
C LEU A 45 -4.03 6.07 6.98
N THR A 46 -2.81 5.86 6.51
CA THR A 46 -1.84 4.99 7.20
C THR A 46 -1.43 5.55 8.57
N GLU A 47 -1.39 6.87 8.73
CA GLU A 47 -1.15 7.54 10.02
C GLU A 47 -2.23 7.21 11.03
N CYS A 48 -3.48 7.00 10.60
CA CYS A 48 -4.55 6.55 11.50
C CYS A 48 -4.37 5.12 12.02
N TYR A 49 -3.44 4.34 11.47
CA TYR A 49 -3.02 3.04 11.99
C TYR A 49 -1.66 3.12 12.70
N LEU A 50 -0.72 3.93 12.22
CA LEU A 50 0.59 4.07 12.87
C LEU A 50 0.49 4.90 14.15
N GLY A 51 -0.17 6.06 14.08
CA GLY A 51 -0.28 7.05 15.15
C GLY A 51 -0.77 6.49 16.49
N PRO A 52 -1.87 5.71 16.53
CA PRO A 52 -2.37 5.12 17.77
C PRO A 52 -1.35 4.24 18.50
N LEU A 53 -0.42 3.60 17.77
CA LEU A 53 0.65 2.78 18.37
C LEU A 53 1.70 3.64 19.12
N HIS A 54 1.71 4.93 18.85
CA HIS A 54 2.60 5.95 19.41
C HIS A 54 1.82 7.04 20.17
N ALA A 55 0.64 6.70 20.72
CA ALA A 55 -0.21 7.59 21.50
C ALA A 55 -0.69 8.86 20.75
N ARG A 56 -0.73 8.83 19.41
CA ARG A 56 -1.37 9.87 18.59
C ARG A 56 -2.80 9.45 18.27
N GLU A 57 -3.75 10.32 18.61
CA GLU A 57 -5.17 10.05 18.40
C GLU A 57 -5.54 10.14 16.91
N CYS A 58 -6.32 9.19 16.41
CA CYS A 58 -7.10 9.31 15.18
C CYS A 58 -8.52 8.80 15.41
N SER A 59 -9.52 9.49 14.85
CA SER A 59 -10.94 9.15 15.01
C SER A 59 -11.41 7.94 14.20
N LEU A 60 -10.53 7.29 13.44
CA LEU A 60 -10.88 6.18 12.55
C LEU A 60 -11.13 4.88 13.33
N LEU A 61 -10.15 4.47 14.13
CA LEU A 61 -10.18 3.25 14.92
C LEU A 61 -9.48 3.49 16.27
N PRO A 62 -9.99 2.93 17.39
CA PRO A 62 -9.26 2.92 18.65
C PRO A 62 -8.04 2.01 18.57
N GLU A 63 -6.99 2.29 19.35
CA GLU A 63 -5.71 1.56 19.34
C GLU A 63 -5.86 0.02 19.41
N PRO A 64 -6.76 -0.58 20.22
CA PRO A 64 -6.90 -2.04 20.23
C PRO A 64 -7.32 -2.63 18.88
N LEU A 65 -8.21 -1.95 18.15
CA LEU A 65 -8.64 -2.40 16.82
C LEU A 65 -7.56 -2.17 15.76
N VAL A 66 -6.76 -1.11 15.92
CA VAL A 66 -5.58 -0.89 15.09
C VAL A 66 -4.59 -2.03 15.24
N ARG A 67 -4.28 -2.43 16.49
CA ARG A 67 -3.39 -3.57 16.76
C ARG A 67 -3.92 -4.87 16.18
N GLU A 68 -5.21 -5.13 16.31
CA GLU A 68 -5.85 -6.30 15.72
C GLU A 68 -5.75 -6.30 14.18
N ALA A 69 -5.93 -5.14 13.55
CA ALA A 69 -5.87 -5.00 12.09
C ALA A 69 -4.48 -5.29 11.50
N ILE A 70 -3.41 -5.03 12.25
CA ILE A 70 -2.02 -5.29 11.82
C ILE A 70 -1.44 -6.60 12.41
N THR A 71 -2.26 -7.38 13.12
CA THR A 71 -1.87 -8.71 13.60
C THR A 71 -2.16 -9.77 12.53
N GLU A 72 -1.34 -10.81 12.47
CA GLU A 72 -1.52 -11.97 11.59
C GLU A 72 -2.90 -12.63 11.79
N GLN A 73 -3.65 -12.79 10.71
CA GLN A 73 -4.97 -13.45 10.70
C GLN A 73 -4.99 -14.71 9.83
N GLY A 74 -4.06 -14.84 8.89
CA GLY A 74 -4.09 -15.90 7.86
C GLY A 74 -3.28 -17.15 8.20
N GLY A 75 -2.26 -17.04 9.06
CA GLY A 75 -1.36 -18.16 9.39
C GLY A 75 -0.51 -18.67 8.21
N ASP A 76 -0.49 -17.96 7.09
CA ASP A 76 0.29 -18.30 5.90
C ASP A 76 1.70 -17.69 6.02
N PRO A 77 2.76 -18.51 6.04
CA PRO A 77 4.13 -18.02 6.21
C PRO A 77 4.64 -17.20 5.03
N VAL A 78 4.05 -17.37 3.84
CA VAL A 78 4.46 -16.71 2.60
C VAL A 78 3.62 -15.46 2.34
N LEU A 79 2.34 -15.49 2.70
CA LEU A 79 1.38 -14.40 2.49
C LEU A 79 0.80 -13.94 3.82
N ARG A 80 1.64 -13.31 4.65
CA ARG A 80 1.22 -12.77 5.93
C ARG A 80 0.21 -11.64 5.76
N ARG A 81 -0.94 -11.76 6.42
CA ARG A 81 -2.08 -10.83 6.27
C ARG A 81 -2.70 -10.48 7.60
N GLY A 82 -2.94 -9.19 7.79
CA GLY A 82 -3.85 -8.67 8.80
C GLY A 82 -5.23 -8.36 8.21
N LEU A 83 -6.04 -7.60 8.94
CA LEU A 83 -7.34 -7.13 8.48
C LEU A 83 -7.15 -5.92 7.55
N GLY A 84 -7.06 -6.19 6.25
CA GLY A 84 -6.89 -5.16 5.21
C GLY A 84 -5.44 -4.82 4.87
N TRP A 85 -4.47 -5.31 5.64
CA TRP A 85 -3.04 -5.03 5.45
C TRP A 85 -2.24 -6.28 5.05
N ALA A 86 -1.25 -6.09 4.20
CA ALA A 86 -0.12 -7.02 4.08
C ALA A 86 0.82 -6.80 5.27
N LEU A 87 1.39 -7.88 5.79
CA LEU A 87 2.43 -7.81 6.83
C LEU A 87 3.77 -8.21 6.24
N LYS A 88 4.86 -7.65 6.78
CA LYS A 88 6.21 -7.98 6.33
C LYS A 88 6.48 -9.48 6.50
N THR A 89 6.84 -10.14 5.41
CA THR A 89 7.35 -11.52 5.41
C THR A 89 8.88 -11.52 5.51
N SER A 90 9.46 -12.67 5.87
CA SER A 90 10.91 -12.88 5.96
C SER A 90 11.65 -12.78 4.62
N ASP A 91 10.91 -12.88 3.51
CA ASP A 91 11.45 -12.88 2.15
C ASP A 91 11.51 -11.44 1.58
N GLU A 92 12.10 -11.27 0.39
CA GLU A 92 12.16 -9.98 -0.31
C GLU A 92 10.77 -9.48 -0.72
N ASN A 93 10.13 -8.78 0.20
CA ASN A 93 8.85 -8.12 0.01
C ASN A 93 9.04 -6.69 -0.55
N SER A 94 7.92 -6.06 -0.90
CA SER A 94 7.92 -4.72 -1.49
C SER A 94 8.36 -3.58 -0.56
N CYS A 95 8.55 -3.81 0.74
CA CYS A 95 9.08 -2.81 1.66
C CYS A 95 10.58 -2.94 1.91
N GLY A 96 11.24 -3.88 1.23
CA GLY A 96 12.67 -4.09 1.36
C GLY A 96 13.06 -4.73 2.69
N ARG A 97 14.35 -5.00 2.82
CA ARG A 97 14.87 -5.80 3.96
C ARG A 97 15.07 -5.01 5.25
N LEU A 98 15.18 -3.67 5.15
CA LEU A 98 15.56 -2.81 6.28
C LEU A 98 14.40 -2.41 7.21
N MET A 99 13.15 -2.47 6.73
CA MET A 99 11.96 -2.23 7.54
C MET A 99 11.83 -3.31 8.63
N ASP A 100 11.23 -2.99 9.79
CA ASP A 100 11.03 -3.97 10.87
C ASP A 100 10.04 -5.09 10.50
N ASP A 101 10.19 -6.29 11.07
CA ASP A 101 9.30 -7.44 10.81
C ASP A 101 7.84 -7.24 11.25
N SER A 102 7.58 -6.24 12.09
CA SER A 102 6.24 -5.76 12.45
C SER A 102 5.62 -4.79 11.44
N SER A 103 6.33 -4.45 10.36
CA SER A 103 5.85 -3.51 9.35
C SER A 103 4.62 -4.03 8.61
N PHE A 104 3.73 -3.11 8.26
CA PHE A 104 2.48 -3.39 7.54
C PHE A 104 2.27 -2.42 6.39
N GLY A 105 1.53 -2.83 5.37
CA GLY A 105 1.35 -2.01 4.18
C GLY A 105 0.50 -2.65 3.09
N HIS A 106 0.49 -2.04 1.92
CA HIS A 106 -0.24 -2.54 0.76
C HIS A 106 0.42 -2.10 -0.54
N THR A 107 0.34 -2.93 -1.57
CA THR A 107 0.77 -2.60 -2.94
C THR A 107 -0.44 -2.39 -3.84
N GLY A 108 -0.31 -1.53 -4.85
CA GLY A 108 -1.33 -1.34 -5.87
C GLY A 108 -0.86 -1.87 -7.21
N PHE A 109 -1.81 -2.33 -8.02
CA PHE A 109 -1.54 -2.85 -9.36
C PHE A 109 -0.73 -1.88 -10.23
N VAL A 110 -0.98 -0.58 -10.10
CA VAL A 110 -0.38 0.48 -10.94
C VAL A 110 1.04 0.89 -10.51
N GLY A 111 1.68 0.05 -9.70
CA GLY A 111 3.03 0.25 -9.18
C GLY A 111 3.09 0.97 -7.83
N THR A 112 1.97 1.46 -7.32
CA THR A 112 1.91 2.17 -6.03
C THR A 112 2.21 1.24 -4.86
N CYS A 113 2.64 1.80 -3.73
CA CYS A 113 2.67 1.11 -2.45
C CYS A 113 2.65 2.11 -1.28
N VAL A 114 2.24 1.60 -0.12
CA VAL A 114 2.39 2.26 1.18
C VAL A 114 2.84 1.22 2.19
N TRP A 115 3.80 1.56 3.04
CA TRP A 115 4.23 0.74 4.17
C TRP A 115 4.58 1.62 5.36
N ALA A 116 4.34 1.09 6.56
CA ALA A 116 4.65 1.71 7.84
C ALA A 116 5.47 0.74 8.71
N ASP A 117 6.48 1.29 9.39
CA ASP A 117 7.31 0.62 10.38
C ASP A 117 6.95 1.17 11.78
N PRO A 118 6.23 0.39 12.61
CA PRO A 118 5.81 0.83 13.93
C PRO A 118 6.93 0.81 14.98
N VAL A 119 8.09 0.22 14.70
CA VAL A 119 9.25 0.29 15.61
C VAL A 119 9.96 1.62 15.45
N ARG A 120 10.08 2.10 14.22
CA ARG A 120 10.77 3.35 13.88
C ARG A 120 9.84 4.56 13.82
N ASP A 121 8.52 4.36 13.93
CA ASP A 121 7.51 5.41 13.80
C ASP A 121 7.60 6.16 12.46
N VAL A 122 7.74 5.40 11.37
CA VAL A 122 7.87 5.96 10.02
C VAL A 122 6.96 5.28 9.03
N GLN A 123 6.55 6.02 8.01
CA GLN A 123 5.77 5.51 6.89
C GLN A 123 6.23 6.13 5.57
N GLY A 124 6.10 5.36 4.50
CA GLY A 124 6.42 5.80 3.14
C GLY A 124 5.28 5.51 2.19
N VAL A 125 5.02 6.45 1.28
CA VAL A 125 4.04 6.30 0.19
C VAL A 125 4.74 6.55 -1.13
N LEU A 126 4.68 5.57 -2.03
CA LEU A 126 5.16 5.68 -3.39
C LEU A 126 3.97 5.57 -4.35
N LEU A 127 3.73 6.64 -5.12
CA LEU A 127 2.70 6.64 -6.15
C LEU A 127 3.35 6.71 -7.54
N THR A 128 3.06 5.71 -8.37
CA THR A 128 3.58 5.56 -9.74
C THR A 128 2.44 5.24 -10.69
N ASN A 129 2.73 5.27 -12.00
CA ASN A 129 1.85 4.77 -13.04
C ASN A 129 2.62 3.77 -13.94
N ALA A 130 2.98 2.62 -13.38
CA ALA A 130 3.77 1.60 -14.08
C ALA A 130 3.05 1.05 -15.33
N VAL A 131 1.72 1.11 -15.34
CA VAL A 131 0.92 0.57 -16.44
C VAL A 131 0.84 1.45 -17.68
N TYR A 132 1.49 2.63 -17.67
CA TYR A 132 1.36 3.61 -18.76
C TYR A 132 1.81 3.07 -20.12
N PHE A 133 2.87 2.25 -20.14
CA PHE A 133 3.43 1.67 -21.36
C PHE A 133 3.07 0.18 -21.55
N GLY A 134 2.30 -0.41 -20.63
CA GLY A 134 1.97 -1.84 -20.62
C GLY A 134 1.91 -2.39 -19.20
N ARG A 135 1.39 -3.61 -19.02
CA ARG A 135 1.16 -4.21 -17.69
C ARG A 135 2.30 -5.13 -17.21
N ASP A 136 3.42 -5.15 -17.93
CA ASP A 136 4.51 -6.10 -17.72
C ASP A 136 5.63 -5.57 -16.79
N ASP A 137 5.51 -4.34 -16.29
CA ASP A 137 6.52 -3.74 -15.41
C ASP A 137 6.46 -4.33 -13.99
N ASP A 138 7.52 -5.08 -13.61
CA ASP A 138 7.70 -5.52 -12.22
C ASP A 138 8.25 -4.38 -11.36
N MET A 139 7.42 -3.92 -10.43
CA MET A 139 7.71 -2.80 -9.54
C MET A 139 8.37 -3.23 -8.22
N ARG A 140 8.68 -4.52 -8.03
CA ARG A 140 9.22 -5.02 -6.76
C ARG A 140 10.54 -4.34 -6.39
N ASP A 141 11.52 -4.34 -7.28
CA ASP A 141 12.84 -3.73 -7.02
C ASP A 141 12.74 -2.24 -6.67
N LEU A 142 12.00 -1.47 -7.46
CA LEU A 142 11.83 -0.03 -7.22
C LEU A 142 11.21 0.23 -5.84
N ARG A 143 10.17 -0.52 -5.48
CA ARG A 143 9.50 -0.36 -4.18
C ARG A 143 10.45 -0.70 -3.04
N SER A 144 11.13 -1.84 -3.11
CA SER A 144 12.07 -2.25 -2.06
C SER A 144 13.19 -1.23 -1.89
N ARG A 145 13.80 -0.75 -2.99
CA ARG A 145 14.84 0.28 -2.95
C ARG A 145 14.35 1.62 -2.41
N PHE A 146 13.10 2.00 -2.69
CA PHE A 146 12.51 3.22 -2.14
C PHE A 146 12.45 3.19 -0.60
N TYR A 147 11.96 2.09 -0.02
CA TYR A 147 11.90 1.96 1.44
C TYR A 147 13.29 1.75 2.06
N GLU A 148 14.19 1.04 1.38
CA GLU A 148 15.56 0.89 1.86
C GLU A 148 16.31 2.23 1.91
N ALA A 149 16.14 3.08 0.90
CA ALA A 149 16.68 4.44 0.94
C ALA A 149 16.09 5.27 2.08
N MET A 150 14.76 5.20 2.26
CA MET A 150 14.05 5.90 3.34
C MET A 150 14.57 5.48 4.73
N ILE A 151 14.78 4.18 4.97
CA ILE A 151 15.32 3.70 6.25
C ILE A 151 16.81 4.01 6.38
N GLY A 152 17.57 3.93 5.29
CA GLY A 152 19.00 4.26 5.27
C GLY A 152 19.31 5.69 5.70
N ASP A 153 18.43 6.65 5.36
CA ASP A 153 18.58 8.06 5.74
C ASP A 153 18.29 8.33 7.24
N LEU A 154 17.75 7.35 7.98
CA LEU A 154 17.41 7.46 9.41
C LEU A 154 18.50 6.88 10.34
N CYS A 155 19.50 6.18 9.78
CA CYS A 155 20.62 5.56 10.51
C CYS A 155 21.91 6.39 10.40
#